data_AF-A0A1A2XSN0-F1
#
_entry.id   AF-A0A1A2XSN0-F1
#
_cell.length_a   1.000
_cell.length_b   1.000
_cell.length_c   1.000
_cell.angle_alpha   90.00
_cell.angle_beta   90.00
_cell.angle_gamma   90.00
#
_symmetry.space_group_name_H-M   'P 1'
#
loop_
_entity.id
_entity.type
_entity.pdbx_description
1 polymer ?
#
loop_
_entity_poly.entity_id
_entity_poly.type
_entity_poly.pdbx_seq_one_letter_code
_entity_poly.pdbx_strand_id
1 'polypeptide(L)'
;MIGTTGKLAVGAACGLVLAGGAAPTAQADPEVPSGQYAFSAQHGPSQRSATWTFTPCGPTCTTVDGERWLQNAEFHLNGGRWEYTGRGSMDCPVDHTPLPVSKTVSFDAVTLTGQWTTATLEQCGRGPAGGVVGQWDFQLTKTG
;
A
#
# COMPACT_ATOMS: atom_id res chain seq x y z
N MET A 1 17.88 47.41 68.33
CA MET A 1 19.21 46.76 68.21
C MET A 1 19.22 46.09 66.83
N ILE A 2 19.72 46.75 65.79
CA ILE A 2 21.12 46.76 65.27
C ILE A 2 21.56 45.41 64.71
N GLY A 3 21.86 45.40 63.40
CA GLY A 3 22.77 44.48 62.70
C GLY A 3 22.11 43.27 62.02
N THR A 4 22.46 42.80 60.82
CA THR A 4 23.54 43.20 59.90
C THR A 4 23.30 42.57 58.53
N THR A 5 23.68 43.29 57.49
CA THR A 5 23.72 42.92 56.06
C THR A 5 24.51 41.63 55.79
N GLY A 6 24.04 40.81 54.85
CA GLY A 6 24.81 39.73 54.22
C GLY A 6 24.29 39.39 52.82
N LYS A 7 24.80 40.07 51.78
CA LYS A 7 24.66 39.67 50.38
C LYS A 7 25.75 38.66 50.05
N LEU A 8 25.38 37.46 49.61
CA LEU A 8 26.23 36.62 48.75
C LEU A 8 25.40 36.15 47.55
N ALA A 9 26.05 36.23 46.40
CA ALA A 9 25.50 36.10 45.07
C ALA A 9 25.81 34.73 44.45
N VAL A 10 25.28 34.54 43.25
CA VAL A 10 25.69 33.59 42.19
C VAL A 10 25.06 32.20 42.26
N GLY A 11 24.36 31.85 41.19
CA GLY A 11 23.99 30.48 40.89
C GLY A 11 22.74 30.33 40.04
N ALA A 12 22.65 31.04 38.91
CA ALA A 12 21.67 30.70 37.88
C ALA A 12 21.98 29.29 37.35
N ALA A 13 21.08 28.35 37.63
CA ALA A 13 20.97 27.11 36.87
C ALA A 13 19.47 26.85 36.68
N CYS A 14 18.92 27.45 35.62
CA CYS A 14 17.68 26.99 35.01
C CYS A 14 17.88 25.53 34.59
N GLY A 15 17.54 24.60 35.47
CA GLY A 15 17.31 23.20 35.11
C GLY A 15 16.00 23.12 34.32
N LEU A 16 16.05 23.51 33.04
CA LEU A 16 14.97 23.21 32.10
C LEU A 16 15.05 21.71 31.84
N VAL A 17 14.25 20.93 32.57
CA VAL A 17 14.00 19.52 32.23
C VAL A 17 13.20 19.54 30.93
N LEU A 18 13.91 19.49 29.81
CA LEU A 18 13.34 19.15 28.52
C LEU A 18 12.93 17.69 28.60
N ALA A 19 11.70 17.45 29.06
CA ALA A 19 11.00 16.22 28.81
C ALA A 19 10.88 16.09 27.29
N GLY A 20 11.79 15.32 26.70
CA GLY A 20 11.72 14.88 25.31
C GLY A 20 10.51 13.97 25.14
N GLY A 21 9.32 14.56 25.09
CA GLY A 21 8.16 13.90 24.53
C GLY A 21 8.48 13.63 23.07
N ALA A 22 8.68 12.37 22.72
CA ALA A 22 8.55 11.95 21.34
C ALA A 22 7.15 12.42 20.91
N ALA A 23 7.09 13.46 20.08
CA ALA A 23 5.85 13.79 19.40
C ALA A 23 5.39 12.49 18.73
N PRO A 24 4.12 12.07 18.90
CA PRO A 24 3.62 11.01 18.06
C PRO A 24 3.86 11.49 16.63
N THR A 25 4.63 10.73 15.85
CA THR A 25 4.67 10.93 14.41
C THR A 25 3.22 10.84 13.99
N ALA A 26 2.60 11.99 13.68
CA ALA A 26 1.27 12.04 13.14
C ALA A 26 1.35 11.35 11.78
N GLN A 27 1.20 10.03 11.80
CA GLN A 27 0.94 9.26 10.61
C GLN A 27 -0.40 9.81 10.13
N ALA A 28 -0.36 10.57 9.04
CA ALA A 28 -1.56 11.04 8.39
C ALA A 28 -2.48 9.83 8.22
N ASP A 29 -3.74 10.00 8.62
CA ASP A 29 -4.75 8.98 8.36
C ASP A 29 -4.70 8.68 6.86
N PRO A 30 -4.69 7.40 6.45
CA PRO A 30 -4.57 7.04 5.05
C PRO A 30 -5.71 7.66 4.24
N GLU A 31 -5.37 8.69 3.45
CA GLU A 31 -6.30 9.35 2.53
C GLU A 31 -6.84 8.32 1.52
N VAL A 32 -8.15 8.39 1.25
CA VAL A 32 -8.75 7.57 0.19
C VAL A 32 -8.19 8.02 -1.17
N PRO A 33 -7.50 7.15 -1.93
CA PRO A 33 -6.90 7.55 -3.19
C PRO A 33 -8.01 7.94 -4.18
N SER A 34 -7.78 9.06 -4.86
CA SER A 34 -8.66 9.63 -5.87
C SER A 34 -7.86 10.23 -7.02
N GLY A 35 -8.41 10.17 -8.23
CA GLY A 35 -7.80 10.70 -9.45
C GLY A 35 -6.84 9.72 -10.11
N GLN A 36 -5.95 10.25 -10.96
CA GLN A 36 -5.05 9.44 -11.76
C GLN A 36 -3.72 9.16 -11.05
N TYR A 37 -3.22 7.94 -11.24
CA TYR A 37 -1.96 7.45 -10.72
C TYR A 37 -1.21 6.74 -11.85
N ALA A 38 0.08 7.01 -11.96
CA ALA A 38 0.98 6.26 -12.80
C ALA A 38 1.30 4.94 -12.10
N PHE A 39 1.03 3.83 -12.77
CA PHE A 39 1.43 2.50 -12.38
C PHE A 39 2.77 2.16 -13.04
N SER A 40 3.69 1.59 -12.26
CA SER A 40 4.93 1.03 -12.76
C SER A 40 5.23 -0.30 -12.07
N ALA A 41 5.63 -1.31 -12.85
CA ALA A 41 6.01 -2.61 -12.33
C ALA A 41 7.21 -3.17 -13.08
N GLN A 42 8.09 -3.87 -12.38
CA GLN A 42 9.17 -4.63 -13.00
C GLN A 42 8.75 -6.11 -13.08
N HIS A 43 8.66 -6.64 -14.29
CA HIS A 43 8.36 -8.05 -14.53
C HIS A 43 9.49 -8.70 -15.32
N GLY A 44 10.43 -9.31 -14.59
CA GLY A 44 11.67 -9.84 -15.16
C GLY A 44 12.50 -8.70 -15.82
N PRO A 45 12.96 -8.85 -17.07
CA PRO A 45 13.71 -7.79 -17.77
C PRO A 45 12.81 -6.65 -18.30
N SER A 46 11.49 -6.80 -18.25
CA SER A 46 10.55 -5.85 -18.84
C SER A 46 9.95 -4.92 -17.79
N GLN A 47 9.94 -3.63 -18.09
CA GLN A 47 9.16 -2.66 -17.32
C GLN A 47 7.75 -2.58 -17.90
N ARG A 48 6.75 -2.54 -17.02
CA ARG A 48 5.36 -2.25 -17.37
C ARG A 48 4.95 -0.91 -16.80
N SER A 49 4.20 -0.15 -17.58
CA SER A 49 3.59 1.11 -17.17
C SER A 49 2.14 1.17 -17.62
N ALA A 50 1.31 1.82 -16.81
CA ALA A 50 -0.10 2.07 -17.09
C ALA A 50 -0.57 3.29 -16.30
N THR A 51 -1.78 3.76 -16.58
CA THR A 51 -2.47 4.74 -15.75
C THR A 51 -3.64 4.07 -15.06
N TRP A 52 -3.75 4.26 -13.75
CA TRP A 52 -4.89 3.81 -12.95
C TRP A 52 -5.68 5.04 -12.50
N THR A 53 -7.00 4.97 -12.60
CA THR A 53 -7.92 6.00 -12.15
C THR A 53 -8.67 5.49 -10.94
N PHE A 54 -8.57 6.23 -9.84
CA PHE A 54 -9.21 5.92 -8.58
C PHE A 54 -10.43 6.80 -8.37
N THR A 55 -11.56 6.17 -8.04
CA THR A 55 -12.82 6.82 -7.73
C THR A 55 -13.27 6.38 -6.33
N PRO A 56 -13.25 7.27 -5.33
CA PRO A 56 -13.72 6.94 -4.00
C PRO A 56 -15.18 6.47 -3.99
N CYS A 57 -15.44 5.34 -3.33
CA CYS A 57 -16.79 4.79 -3.10
C CYS A 57 -17.19 4.81 -1.62
N GLY A 58 -16.26 5.21 -0.73
CA GLY A 58 -16.48 5.34 0.70
C GLY A 58 -15.16 5.57 1.46
N PRO A 59 -15.20 5.71 2.80
CA PRO A 59 -13.99 5.98 3.60
C PRO A 59 -12.97 4.82 3.58
N THR A 60 -13.43 3.60 3.30
CA THR A 60 -12.59 2.40 3.21
C THR A 60 -12.76 1.70 1.86
N CYS A 61 -13.21 2.43 0.83
CA CYS A 61 -13.56 1.91 -0.49
C CYS A 61 -13.06 2.85 -1.59
N THR A 62 -12.34 2.30 -2.57
CA THR A 62 -12.00 3.00 -3.80
C THR A 62 -12.18 2.07 -5.00
N THR A 63 -12.82 2.54 -6.05
CA THR A 63 -12.94 1.81 -7.31
C THR A 63 -11.78 2.21 -8.23
N VAL A 64 -11.11 1.22 -8.79
CA VAL A 64 -10.00 1.41 -9.71
C VAL A 64 -10.44 1.03 -11.12
N ASP A 65 -10.13 1.91 -12.06
CA ASP A 65 -10.10 1.61 -13.49
C ASP A 65 -8.65 1.71 -13.98
N GLY A 66 -8.06 0.58 -14.37
CA GLY A 66 -6.64 0.51 -14.71
C GLY A 66 -6.35 -0.45 -15.85
N GLU A 67 -5.52 -1.46 -15.60
CA GLU A 67 -5.29 -2.51 -16.60
C GLU A 67 -6.57 -3.31 -16.89
N ARG A 68 -6.60 -4.08 -17.99
CA ARG A 68 -7.79 -4.84 -18.44
C ARG A 68 -8.48 -5.68 -17.36
N TRP A 69 -7.77 -6.09 -16.32
CA TRP A 69 -8.27 -6.95 -15.24
C TRP A 69 -8.68 -6.19 -13.98
N LEU A 70 -8.42 -4.88 -13.95
CA LEU A 70 -8.82 -3.94 -12.91
C LEU A 70 -9.77 -2.89 -13.49
N GLN A 71 -10.74 -3.32 -14.30
CA GLN A 71 -11.82 -2.46 -14.77
C GLN A 71 -12.92 -2.48 -13.72
N ASN A 72 -13.21 -1.32 -13.11
CA ASN A 72 -14.16 -1.18 -12.00
C ASN A 72 -13.83 -2.12 -10.81
N ALA A 73 -12.56 -2.31 -10.50
CA ALA A 73 -12.13 -3.13 -9.36
C ALA A 73 -12.32 -2.38 -8.05
N GLU A 74 -13.11 -2.93 -7.14
CA GLU A 74 -13.33 -2.35 -5.81
C GLU A 74 -12.22 -2.79 -4.85
N PHE A 75 -11.43 -1.82 -4.38
CA PHE A 75 -10.41 -2.02 -3.36
C PHE A 75 -10.95 -1.58 -2.00
N HIS A 76 -10.68 -2.39 -0.99
CA HIS A 76 -11.03 -2.09 0.40
C HIS A 76 -9.80 -1.83 1.24
N LEU A 77 -9.89 -0.86 2.15
CA LEU A 77 -8.81 -0.55 3.09
C LEU A 77 -8.87 -1.50 4.28
N ASN A 78 -7.84 -2.32 4.46
CA ASN A 78 -7.65 -3.21 5.61
C ASN A 78 -6.25 -3.00 6.20
N GLY A 79 -6.17 -2.51 7.44
CA GLY A 79 -4.91 -2.42 8.17
C GLY A 79 -3.83 -1.56 7.49
N GLY A 80 -4.23 -0.47 6.81
CA GLY A 80 -3.31 0.44 6.10
C GLY A 80 -2.97 0.00 4.67
N ARG A 81 -3.63 -1.04 4.15
CA ARG A 81 -3.41 -1.58 2.81
C ARG A 81 -4.72 -1.67 2.05
N TRP A 82 -4.71 -1.23 0.79
CA TRP A 82 -5.82 -1.37 -0.14
C TRP A 82 -5.75 -2.73 -0.79
N GLU A 83 -6.83 -3.50 -0.72
CA GLU A 83 -6.87 -4.89 -1.15
C GLU A 83 -8.00 -5.14 -2.13
N TYR A 84 -7.71 -5.90 -3.18
CA TYR A 84 -8.67 -6.41 -4.14
C TYR A 84 -8.37 -7.87 -4.42
N THR A 85 -9.41 -8.69 -4.56
CA THR A 85 -9.31 -10.05 -5.08
C THR A 85 -10.34 -10.25 -6.18
N GLY A 86 -9.84 -10.50 -7.39
CA GLY A 86 -10.64 -10.81 -8.57
C GLY A 86 -10.45 -12.24 -9.05
N ARG A 87 -11.37 -12.70 -9.89
CA ARG A 87 -11.21 -13.94 -10.66
C ARG A 87 -10.79 -13.65 -12.09
N GLY A 88 -10.10 -14.59 -12.69
CA GLY A 88 -9.75 -14.56 -14.11
C GLY A 88 -9.61 -15.97 -14.66
N SER A 89 -9.17 -16.03 -15.91
CA SER A 89 -8.78 -17.27 -16.56
C SER A 89 -7.41 -17.10 -17.19
N MET A 90 -6.64 -18.17 -17.24
CA MET A 90 -5.44 -18.31 -18.07
C MET A 90 -5.49 -19.63 -18.82
N ASP A 91 -4.67 -19.79 -19.83
CA ASP A 91 -4.57 -21.06 -20.54
C ASP A 91 -3.59 -22.01 -19.84
N CYS A 92 -3.99 -23.26 -19.74
CA CYS A 92 -3.10 -24.34 -19.36
C CYS A 92 -1.94 -24.47 -20.36
N PRO A 93 -0.67 -24.58 -19.91
CA PRO A 93 0.49 -24.57 -20.82
C PRO A 93 0.55 -25.71 -21.85
N VAL A 94 -0.09 -26.86 -21.56
CA VAL A 94 0.02 -28.08 -22.37
C VAL A 94 -1.17 -28.25 -23.30
N ASP A 95 -2.37 -28.16 -22.76
CA ASP A 95 -3.63 -28.50 -23.41
C ASP A 95 -4.49 -27.26 -23.72
N HIS A 96 -4.02 -26.07 -23.35
CA HIS A 96 -4.70 -24.78 -23.59
C HIS A 96 -6.14 -24.73 -23.08
N THR A 97 -6.50 -25.60 -22.15
CA THR A 97 -7.79 -25.53 -21.49
C THR A 97 -7.84 -24.30 -20.58
N PRO A 98 -8.98 -23.60 -20.52
CA PRO A 98 -9.16 -22.50 -19.58
C PRO A 98 -8.98 -22.97 -18.13
N LEU A 99 -8.09 -22.31 -17.40
CA LEU A 99 -7.79 -22.56 -16.01
C LEU A 99 -8.21 -21.33 -15.17
N PRO A 100 -9.12 -21.49 -14.21
CA PRO A 100 -9.51 -20.38 -13.35
C PRO A 100 -8.36 -19.99 -12.41
N VAL A 101 -8.17 -18.69 -12.27
CA VAL A 101 -7.15 -18.08 -11.41
C VAL A 101 -7.76 -17.04 -10.49
N SER A 102 -7.17 -16.87 -9.31
CA SER A 102 -7.39 -15.70 -8.46
C SER A 102 -6.29 -14.68 -8.69
N LYS A 103 -6.69 -13.41 -8.71
CA LYS A 103 -5.78 -12.27 -8.82
C LYS A 103 -5.97 -11.40 -7.59
N THR A 104 -4.92 -11.29 -6.80
CA THR A 104 -4.92 -10.45 -5.60
C THR A 104 -3.99 -9.29 -5.84
N VAL A 105 -4.51 -8.08 -5.63
CA VAL A 105 -3.76 -6.84 -5.76
C VAL A 105 -3.84 -6.14 -4.42
N SER A 106 -2.69 -5.71 -3.92
CA SER A 106 -2.61 -5.17 -2.58
C SER A 106 -1.53 -4.10 -2.49
N PHE A 107 -1.85 -2.89 -2.05
CA PHE A 107 -0.88 -1.79 -1.95
C PHE A 107 -1.04 -0.97 -0.68
N ASP A 108 0.10 -0.51 -0.16
CA ASP A 108 0.14 0.30 1.06
C ASP A 108 -0.49 1.68 0.81
N ALA A 109 -1.34 2.12 1.73
CA ALA A 109 -2.13 3.33 1.56
C ALA A 109 -1.31 4.63 1.63
N VAL A 110 -0.08 4.57 2.16
CA VAL A 110 0.78 5.75 2.34
C VAL A 110 1.91 5.77 1.30
N THR A 111 2.64 4.66 1.20
CA THR A 111 3.80 4.52 0.31
C THR A 111 3.40 4.21 -1.13
N LEU A 112 2.16 3.76 -1.36
CA LEU A 112 1.63 3.40 -2.67
C LEU A 112 2.42 2.27 -3.38
N THR A 113 3.25 1.56 -2.62
CA THR A 113 3.94 0.35 -3.06
C THR A 113 3.02 -0.84 -2.87
N GLY A 114 2.90 -1.67 -3.90
CA GLY A 114 2.01 -2.81 -3.89
C GLY A 114 2.60 -4.05 -4.51
N GLN A 115 1.84 -5.14 -4.37
CA GLN A 115 2.14 -6.44 -4.94
C GLN A 115 0.92 -6.94 -5.69
N TRP A 116 1.18 -7.51 -6.85
CA TRP A 116 0.21 -8.27 -7.62
C TRP A 116 0.56 -9.74 -7.52
N THR A 117 -0.43 -10.57 -7.22
CA THR A 117 -0.29 -12.03 -7.17
C THR A 117 -1.38 -12.68 -8.00
N THR A 118 -1.01 -13.66 -8.81
CA THR A 118 -1.93 -14.52 -9.57
C THR A 118 -1.67 -15.96 -9.16
N ALA A 119 -2.70 -16.64 -8.70
CA ALA A 119 -2.63 -18.03 -8.27
C ALA A 119 -3.70 -18.87 -8.98
N THR A 120 -3.40 -20.14 -9.25
CA THR A 120 -4.37 -21.07 -9.82
C THR A 120 -5.38 -21.48 -8.77
N LEU A 121 -6.66 -21.52 -9.15
CA LEU A 121 -7.72 -22.03 -8.28
C LEU A 121 -7.88 -23.54 -8.41
N GLU A 122 -7.51 -24.07 -9.57
CA GLU A 122 -7.55 -25.48 -9.89
C GLU A 122 -6.18 -25.96 -10.38
N GLN A 123 -6.05 -27.27 -10.53
CA GLN A 123 -4.87 -27.87 -11.13
C GLN A 123 -4.94 -27.80 -12.65
N CYS A 124 -3.81 -27.44 -13.25
CA CYS A 124 -3.61 -27.65 -14.67
C CYS A 124 -3.01 -29.04 -14.89
N GLY A 125 -3.80 -29.98 -15.43
CA GLY A 125 -3.38 -31.36 -15.62
C GLY A 125 -2.97 -32.07 -14.32
N ARG A 126 -1.75 -32.65 -14.27
CA ARG A 126 -1.20 -33.40 -13.12
C ARG A 126 -0.41 -32.55 -12.11
N GLY A 127 -0.50 -31.22 -12.16
CA GLY A 127 0.15 -30.33 -11.18
C GLY A 127 -0.65 -30.12 -9.88
N PRO A 128 -0.06 -29.55 -8.82
CA PRO A 128 -0.81 -29.14 -7.63
C PRO A 128 -1.72 -27.94 -7.93
N ALA A 129 -2.96 -27.96 -7.43
CA ALA A 129 -3.83 -26.79 -7.41
C ALA A 129 -3.32 -25.75 -6.39
N GLY A 130 -3.62 -24.46 -6.58
CA GLY A 130 -3.25 -23.40 -5.64
C GLY A 130 -1.85 -22.81 -5.83
N GLY A 131 -1.20 -23.06 -6.97
CA GLY A 131 0.15 -22.55 -7.24
C GLY A 131 0.14 -21.07 -7.61
N VAL A 132 1.05 -20.28 -7.03
CA VAL A 132 1.32 -18.91 -7.51
C VAL A 132 2.02 -19.01 -8.87
N VAL A 133 1.36 -18.50 -9.90
CA VAL A 133 1.82 -18.53 -11.30
C VAL A 133 2.37 -17.19 -11.77
N GLY A 134 2.13 -16.13 -11.00
CA GLY A 134 2.73 -14.83 -11.24
C GLY A 134 2.70 -13.97 -9.99
N GLN A 135 3.83 -13.38 -9.65
CA GLN A 135 3.93 -12.40 -8.59
C GLN A 135 4.91 -11.31 -8.99
N TRP A 136 4.55 -10.05 -8.77
CA TRP A 136 5.44 -8.92 -8.99
C TRP A 136 5.03 -7.74 -8.12
N ASP A 137 6.03 -6.93 -7.79
CA ASP A 137 5.84 -5.66 -7.10
C ASP A 137 5.55 -4.54 -8.09
N PHE A 138 4.84 -3.54 -7.62
CA PHE A 138 4.53 -2.33 -8.37
C PHE A 138 4.58 -1.10 -7.48
N GLN A 139 4.72 0.06 -8.13
CA GLN A 139 4.65 1.36 -7.50
C GLN A 139 3.58 2.19 -8.20
N LEU A 140 2.73 2.81 -7.40
CA LEU A 140 1.81 3.85 -7.84
C LEU A 140 2.37 5.24 -7.49
N THR A 141 2.22 6.18 -8.41
CA THR A 141 2.64 7.58 -8.22
C THR A 141 1.51 8.50 -8.63
N LYS A 142 1.06 9.38 -7.75
CA LYS A 142 0.00 10.35 -8.04
C LYS A 142 0.44 11.27 -9.19
N THR A 143 -0.40 11.45 -10.21
CA THR A 143 -0.04 12.24 -11.41
C THR A 143 -0.43 13.71 -11.35
N GLY A 144 -1.09 14.16 -10.28
CA GLY A 144 -1.57 15.53 -10.10
C GLY A 144 -3.06 15.68 -10.40
#